data_AF-A0A7H8PS64-F1
#
_entry.id   AF-A0A7H8PS64-F1
#
_cell.length_a   1.000
_cell.length_b   1.000
_cell.length_c   1.000
_cell.angle_alpha   90.00
_cell.angle_beta   90.00
_cell.angle_gamma   90.00
#
_symmetry.space_group_name_H-M   'P 1'
#
loop_
_entity.id
_entity.type
_entity.pdbx_description
1 polymer ?
#
loop_
_entity_poly.entity_id
_entity_poly.type
_entity_poly.pdbx_seq_one_letter_code
_entity_poly.pdbx_strand_id
1 'polypeptide(L)'
;MITKITLQKNSYYPLITSLLFFSMAFIYCHGIVSLAKASVWFELSITILILLIGLPFFQKTDNFAEIRRLLILETTFNVLCLITKFSPLDIPIWSKTLDIAFSVFFLLQIMGFIVSQIKKKTWTSIPASIALAISIILWNLSGSGVLITANNEIQFWGGNAPKHLQLIYFLWLLNILLVEYRALLPKLTVVLAHIASFIVAYNSEEFFHARILTASHLFVLNCIFVYKNQHWGGTSYASISYLEKFKQNSTYYMGLSIILNILALSILVIHLIHKFLS
;
A
#
# COMPACT_ATOMS: atom_id res chain seq x y z
N MET A 1 -22.64 -38.78 -26.06
CA MET A 1 -23.28 -37.65 -25.37
C MET A 1 -22.77 -37.65 -23.94
N ILE A 2 -21.60 -37.02 -23.71
CA ILE A 2 -20.94 -37.01 -22.40
C ILE A 2 -21.65 -35.98 -21.55
N THR A 3 -22.34 -36.47 -20.51
CA THR A 3 -22.98 -35.70 -19.46
C THR A 3 -22.00 -34.67 -18.91
N LYS A 4 -22.28 -33.39 -19.19
CA LYS A 4 -21.71 -32.27 -18.44
C LYS A 4 -22.11 -32.48 -16.98
N ILE A 5 -21.20 -33.01 -16.19
CA ILE A 5 -21.25 -32.90 -14.74
C ILE A 5 -21.14 -31.39 -14.48
N THR A 6 -22.27 -30.72 -14.32
CA THR A 6 -22.36 -29.41 -13.71
C THR A 6 -21.89 -29.58 -12.28
N LEU A 7 -20.57 -29.44 -12.07
CA LEU A 7 -19.97 -29.22 -10.77
C LEU A 7 -20.76 -28.10 -10.10
N GLN A 8 -21.55 -28.49 -9.11
CA GLN A 8 -22.30 -27.60 -8.25
C GLN A 8 -21.30 -26.58 -7.71
N LYS A 9 -21.40 -25.33 -8.19
CA LYS A 9 -20.48 -24.25 -7.85
C LYS A 9 -20.56 -24.05 -6.34
N ASN A 10 -19.58 -24.59 -5.62
CA ASN A 10 -19.62 -24.67 -4.16
C ASN A 10 -19.68 -23.23 -3.62
N SER A 11 -20.86 -22.80 -3.16
CA SER A 11 -21.20 -21.39 -2.90
C SER A 11 -20.20 -20.71 -1.95
N TYR A 12 -19.61 -21.50 -1.04
CA TYR A 12 -18.68 -21.03 -0.02
C TYR A 12 -17.21 -21.03 -0.42
N TYR A 13 -16.81 -21.73 -1.49
CA TYR A 13 -15.40 -21.84 -1.88
C TYR A 13 -14.71 -20.48 -2.10
N PRO A 14 -15.30 -19.52 -2.85
CA PRO A 14 -14.68 -18.21 -3.04
C PRO A 14 -14.54 -17.41 -1.74
N LEU A 15 -15.50 -17.55 -0.81
CA LEU A 15 -15.48 -16.87 0.48
C LEU A 15 -14.39 -17.43 1.39
N ILE A 16 -14.34 -18.76 1.53
CA ILE A 16 -13.34 -19.46 2.36
C ILE A 16 -11.93 -19.17 1.84
N THR A 17 -11.72 -19.26 0.52
CA THR A 17 -10.41 -18.96 -0.07
C THR A 17 -10.03 -17.48 0.05
N SER A 18 -11.00 -16.55 0.01
CA SER A 18 -10.75 -15.13 0.30
C SER A 18 -10.30 -14.93 1.75
N LEU A 19 -11.01 -15.54 2.70
CA LEU A 19 -10.67 -15.44 4.13
C LEU A 19 -9.28 -16.03 4.40
N LEU A 20 -8.99 -17.24 3.88
CA LEU A 20 -7.68 -17.87 4.04
C LEU A 20 -6.56 -17.04 3.42
N PHE A 21 -6.76 -16.51 2.21
CA PHE A 21 -5.77 -15.66 1.56
C PHE A 21 -5.53 -14.37 2.36
N PHE A 22 -6.60 -13.73 2.84
CA PHE A 22 -6.50 -12.55 3.69
C PHE A 22 -5.75 -12.86 4.99
N SER A 23 -6.09 -13.95 5.69
CA SER A 23 -5.41 -14.36 6.92
C SER A 23 -3.93 -14.63 6.69
N MET A 24 -3.56 -15.32 5.61
CA MET A 24 -2.16 -15.55 5.26
C MET A 24 -1.42 -14.24 4.96
N ALA A 25 -2.01 -13.35 4.17
CA ALA A 25 -1.43 -12.04 3.88
C ALA A 25 -1.28 -11.19 5.15
N PHE A 26 -2.26 -11.24 6.05
CA PHE A 26 -2.24 -10.54 7.34
C PHE A 26 -1.12 -11.05 8.25
N ILE A 27 -1.04 -12.37 8.45
CA ILE A 27 0.01 -13.01 9.25
C ILE A 27 1.38 -12.68 8.68
N TYR A 28 1.54 -12.76 7.36
CA TYR A 28 2.79 -12.42 6.69
C TYR A 28 3.17 -10.95 6.91
N CYS A 29 2.27 -10.01 6.63
CA CYS A 29 2.54 -8.57 6.82
C CYS A 29 2.85 -8.24 8.27
N HIS A 30 2.10 -8.82 9.22
CA HIS A 30 2.35 -8.66 10.64
C HIS A 30 3.74 -9.19 11.01
N GLY A 31 4.10 -10.39 10.56
CA GLY A 31 5.41 -10.99 10.79
C GLY A 31 6.57 -10.13 10.28
N ILE A 32 6.43 -9.57 9.07
CA ILE A 32 7.42 -8.64 8.48
C ILE A 32 7.63 -7.41 9.39
N VAL A 33 6.55 -6.76 9.84
CA VAL A 33 6.64 -5.59 10.72
C VAL A 33 7.21 -5.98 12.09
N SER A 34 6.77 -7.09 12.67
CA SER A 34 7.30 -7.57 13.96
C SER A 34 8.79 -7.87 13.90
N LEU A 35 9.27 -8.49 12.81
CA LEU A 35 10.70 -8.75 12.59
C LEU A 35 11.50 -7.45 12.46
N ALA A 36 11.01 -6.47 11.69
CA ALA A 36 11.66 -5.18 11.52
C ALA A 36 11.83 -4.43 12.86
N LYS A 37 10.81 -4.50 13.73
CA LYS A 37 10.87 -3.93 15.09
C LYS A 37 11.85 -4.68 15.98
N ALA A 38 11.87 -6.02 15.90
CA ALA A 38 12.71 -6.84 16.76
C ALA A 38 14.21 -6.56 16.61
N SER A 39 14.69 -6.27 15.39
CA SER A 39 16.09 -5.91 15.17
C SER A 39 16.32 -5.23 13.82
N VAL A 40 17.24 -4.26 13.78
CA VAL A 40 17.75 -3.68 12.52
C VAL A 40 18.31 -4.76 11.59
N TRP A 41 18.92 -5.82 12.14
CA TRP A 41 19.46 -6.93 11.34
C TRP A 41 18.37 -7.77 10.68
N PHE A 42 17.22 -7.90 11.34
CA PHE A 42 16.06 -8.56 10.73
C PHE A 42 15.45 -7.68 9.64
N GLU A 43 15.33 -6.37 9.85
CA GLU A 43 14.89 -5.44 8.81
C GLU A 43 15.82 -5.46 7.59
N LEU A 44 17.13 -5.49 7.81
CA LEU A 44 18.13 -5.61 6.75
C LEU A 44 17.93 -6.91 5.97
N SER A 45 17.72 -8.02 6.68
CA SER A 45 17.49 -9.34 6.08
C SER A 45 16.21 -9.35 5.24
N ILE A 46 15.09 -8.88 5.78
CA ILE A 46 13.82 -8.90 5.02
C ILE A 46 13.83 -7.91 3.85
N THR A 47 14.51 -6.77 3.97
CA THR A 47 14.59 -5.76 2.90
C THR A 47 15.51 -6.22 1.76
N ILE A 48 16.70 -6.74 2.08
CA ILE A 48 17.73 -7.07 1.09
C ILE A 48 17.67 -8.55 0.71
N LEU A 49 17.73 -9.46 1.69
CA LEU A 49 17.88 -10.89 1.42
C LEU A 49 16.65 -11.47 0.74
N ILE A 50 15.44 -11.12 1.17
CA ILE A 50 14.21 -11.62 0.51
C ILE A 50 14.13 -11.13 -0.93
N LEU A 51 14.53 -9.89 -1.21
CA LEU A 51 14.58 -9.39 -2.58
C LEU A 51 15.61 -10.18 -3.41
N LEU A 52 16.83 -10.38 -2.89
CA LEU A 52 17.89 -11.12 -3.57
C LEU A 52 17.52 -12.59 -3.83
N ILE A 53 16.92 -13.27 -2.85
CA ILE A 53 16.44 -14.64 -2.99
C ILE A 53 15.26 -14.71 -3.97
N GLY A 54 14.41 -13.68 -4.00
CA GLY A 54 13.24 -13.63 -4.89
C GLY A 54 13.60 -13.39 -6.36
N LEU A 55 14.65 -12.61 -6.64
CA LEU A 55 15.03 -12.19 -8.00
C LEU A 55 15.11 -13.33 -9.03
N PRO A 56 15.75 -14.49 -8.75
CA PRO A 56 15.79 -15.63 -9.67
C PRO A 56 14.41 -16.19 -10.05
N PHE A 57 13.42 -16.02 -9.19
CA PHE A 57 12.06 -16.55 -9.38
C PHE A 57 11.10 -15.52 -10.00
N PHE A 58 11.57 -14.33 -10.37
CA PHE A 58 10.72 -13.28 -10.92
C PHE A 58 10.19 -13.68 -12.29
N GLN A 59 8.86 -13.79 -12.39
CA GLN A 59 8.18 -14.05 -13.63
C GLN A 59 7.92 -12.74 -14.39
N LYS A 60 8.39 -12.68 -15.64
CA LYS A 60 8.11 -11.55 -16.54
C LYS A 60 6.63 -11.61 -16.94
N THR A 61 5.87 -10.61 -16.50
CA THR A 61 4.45 -10.45 -16.84
C THR A 61 4.24 -9.15 -17.60
N ASP A 62 3.07 -8.96 -18.23
CA ASP A 62 2.81 -7.80 -19.09
C ASP A 62 3.04 -6.43 -18.41
N ASN A 63 2.87 -6.36 -17.08
CA ASN A 63 3.09 -5.14 -16.28
C ASN A 63 4.42 -5.15 -15.51
N PHE A 64 5.41 -5.95 -15.92
CA PHE A 64 6.68 -6.09 -15.18
C PHE A 64 7.45 -4.76 -15.09
N ALA A 65 7.39 -3.90 -16.11
CA ALA A 65 8.06 -2.60 -16.07
C ALA A 65 7.49 -1.67 -14.98
N GLU A 66 6.17 -1.63 -14.83
CA GLU A 66 5.51 -0.83 -13.78
C GLU A 66 5.82 -1.41 -12.39
N ILE A 67 5.74 -2.73 -12.24
CA ILE A 67 6.06 -3.41 -10.98
C ILE A 67 7.54 -3.19 -10.61
N ARG A 68 8.45 -3.28 -11.57
CA ARG A 68 9.88 -3.01 -11.35
C ARG A 68 10.11 -1.58 -10.88
N ARG A 69 9.43 -0.59 -11.47
CA ARG A 69 9.52 0.81 -11.04
C ARG A 69 9.06 0.98 -9.59
N LEU A 70 7.92 0.41 -9.23
CA LEU A 70 7.38 0.46 -7.85
C LEU A 70 8.32 -0.24 -6.86
N LEU A 71 8.82 -1.42 -7.23
CA LEU A 71 9.73 -2.20 -6.40
C LEU A 71 11.05 -1.46 -6.14
N ILE A 72 11.64 -0.81 -7.15
CA ILE A 72 12.84 0.03 -6.97
C ILE A 72 12.54 1.16 -5.99
N LEU A 73 11.42 1.86 -6.18
CA LEU A 73 11.04 3.01 -5.38
C LEU A 73 10.81 2.66 -3.91
N GLU A 74 10.09 1.57 -3.64
CA GLU A 74 9.84 1.11 -2.27
C GLU A 74 11.09 0.49 -1.64
N THR A 75 11.96 -0.16 -2.42
CA THR A 75 13.26 -0.62 -1.92
C THR A 75 14.15 0.56 -1.53
N THR A 76 14.19 1.63 -2.33
CA THR A 76 14.91 2.87 -1.98
C THR A 76 14.41 3.45 -0.67
N PHE A 77 13.10 3.45 -0.43
CA PHE A 77 12.53 3.89 0.84
C PHE A 77 12.99 3.02 2.01
N ASN A 78 12.90 1.69 1.88
CA ASN A 78 13.33 0.79 2.95
C ASN A 78 14.84 0.91 3.22
N VAL A 79 15.66 1.20 2.20
CA VAL A 79 17.07 1.51 2.38
C VAL A 79 17.26 2.83 3.15
N LEU A 80 16.47 3.88 2.88
CA LEU A 80 16.48 5.10 3.69
C LEU A 80 16.08 4.83 5.16
N CYS A 81 15.11 3.96 5.39
CA CYS A 81 14.72 3.49 6.72
C CYS A 81 15.88 2.77 7.43
N LEU A 82 16.58 1.88 6.74
CA LEU A 82 17.78 1.22 7.29
C LEU A 82 18.89 2.21 7.61
N ILE A 83 19.20 3.14 6.69
CA ILE A 83 20.18 4.21 6.94
C ILE A 83 19.79 4.99 8.19
N THR A 84 18.50 5.33 8.34
CA THR A 84 17.99 6.02 9.54
C THR A 84 18.29 5.22 10.81
N LYS A 85 18.06 3.90 10.80
CA LYS A 85 18.34 3.00 11.94
C LYS A 85 19.82 2.86 12.29
N PHE A 86 20.73 3.08 11.34
CA PHE A 86 22.17 3.10 11.58
C PHE A 86 22.73 4.50 11.87
N SER A 87 21.95 5.56 11.65
CA SER A 87 22.43 6.94 11.76
C SER A 87 22.40 7.42 13.21
N PRO A 88 23.41 8.18 13.66
CA PRO A 88 23.38 8.84 14.96
C PRO A 88 22.45 10.07 14.89
N LEU A 89 21.15 9.84 15.12
CA LEU A 89 20.11 10.86 15.03
C LEU A 89 20.22 11.97 16.10
N ASP A 90 20.99 11.72 17.16
CA ASP A 90 21.39 12.71 18.17
C ASP A 90 22.25 13.84 17.58
N ILE A 91 22.93 13.58 16.45
CA ILE A 91 23.67 14.58 15.71
C ILE A 91 22.71 15.33 14.75
N PRO A 92 22.52 16.65 14.90
CA PRO A 92 21.50 17.40 14.15
C PRO A 92 21.62 17.31 12.62
N ILE A 93 22.83 17.15 12.09
CA ILE A 93 23.05 17.06 10.65
C ILE A 93 22.43 15.79 10.05
N TRP A 94 22.48 14.66 10.76
CA TRP A 94 21.92 13.38 10.30
C TRP A 94 20.40 13.44 10.31
N SER A 95 19.81 13.89 11.42
CA SER A 95 18.36 14.07 11.52
C SER A 95 17.81 14.99 10.43
N LYS A 96 18.43 16.17 10.22
CA LYS A 96 18.01 17.12 9.17
C LYS A 96 18.16 16.54 7.76
N THR A 97 19.26 15.83 7.48
CA THR A 97 19.49 15.22 6.16
C THR A 97 18.43 14.18 5.84
N LEU A 98 18.14 13.30 6.80
CA LEU A 98 17.14 12.25 6.65
C LEU A 98 15.73 12.83 6.53
N ASP A 99 15.42 13.88 7.29
CA ASP A 99 14.15 14.60 7.20
C ASP A 99 13.89 15.17 5.80
N ILE A 100 14.91 15.80 5.21
CA ILE A 100 14.85 16.28 3.82
C ILE A 100 14.73 15.10 2.85
N ALA A 101 15.48 14.02 3.06
CA ALA A 101 15.44 12.84 2.19
C ALA A 101 14.04 12.20 2.16
N PHE A 102 13.39 12.01 3.33
CA PHE A 102 12.03 11.50 3.38
C PHE A 102 11.03 12.49 2.78
N SER A 103 11.19 13.80 3.02
CA SER A 103 10.36 14.83 2.39
C SER A 103 10.41 14.76 0.87
N VAL A 104 11.62 14.71 0.30
CA VAL A 104 11.82 14.56 -1.14
C VAL A 104 11.23 13.24 -1.62
N PHE A 105 11.44 12.14 -0.90
CA PHE A 105 10.89 10.84 -1.26
C PHE A 105 9.36 10.87 -1.34
N PHE A 106 8.68 11.35 -0.29
CA PHE A 106 7.22 11.41 -0.27
C PHE A 106 6.67 12.31 -1.37
N LEU A 107 7.29 13.48 -1.61
CA LEU A 107 6.90 14.37 -2.70
C LEU A 107 7.04 13.68 -4.07
N LEU A 108 8.18 13.03 -4.34
CA LEU A 108 8.40 12.30 -5.60
C LEU A 108 7.42 11.13 -5.76
N GLN A 109 7.13 10.40 -4.68
CA GLN A 109 6.19 9.28 -4.65
C GLN A 109 4.77 9.76 -5.03
N ILE A 110 4.29 10.82 -4.38
CA ILE A 110 2.98 11.41 -4.64
C ILE A 110 2.87 11.94 -6.07
N MET A 111 3.88 12.70 -6.52
CA MET A 111 3.91 13.23 -7.90
C MET A 111 3.96 12.09 -8.92
N GLY A 112 4.70 11.02 -8.63
CA GLY A 112 4.76 9.81 -9.44
C GLY A 112 3.39 9.15 -9.60
N PHE A 113 2.60 9.06 -8.52
CA PHE A 113 1.22 8.56 -8.58
C PHE A 113 0.31 9.46 -9.41
N ILE A 114 0.32 10.78 -9.18
CA ILE A 114 -0.51 11.73 -9.93
C ILE A 114 -0.16 11.68 -11.43
N VAL A 115 1.12 11.72 -11.78
CA VAL A 115 1.57 11.61 -13.18
C VAL A 115 1.16 10.27 -13.79
N SER A 116 1.23 9.17 -13.04
CA SER A 116 0.77 7.86 -13.49
C SER A 116 -0.74 7.86 -13.78
N GLN A 117 -1.54 8.47 -12.91
CA GLN A 117 -2.99 8.58 -13.09
C GLN A 117 -3.37 9.43 -14.31
N ILE A 118 -2.67 10.56 -14.51
CA ILE A 118 -2.81 11.42 -15.69
C ILE A 118 -2.51 10.61 -16.97
N LYS A 119 -1.36 9.92 -17.00
CA LYS A 119 -0.95 9.11 -18.18
C LYS A 119 -1.92 7.98 -18.50
N LYS A 120 -2.48 7.34 -17.46
CA LYS A 120 -3.47 6.26 -17.60
C LYS A 120 -4.90 6.77 -17.82
N LYS A 121 -5.10 8.09 -17.83
CA LYS A 121 -6.43 8.74 -17.93
C LYS A 121 -7.40 8.32 -16.82
N THR A 122 -6.88 8.00 -15.63
CA THR A 122 -7.68 7.63 -14.44
C THR A 122 -7.99 8.85 -13.57
N TRP A 123 -8.59 9.86 -14.20
CA TRP A 123 -8.86 11.18 -13.61
C TRP A 123 -9.74 11.11 -12.37
N THR A 124 -10.61 10.10 -12.28
CA THR A 124 -11.53 9.92 -11.15
C THR A 124 -10.81 9.69 -9.83
N SER A 125 -9.57 9.20 -9.84
CA SER A 125 -8.80 8.92 -8.62
C SER A 125 -7.88 10.06 -8.18
N ILE A 126 -7.72 11.10 -9.01
CA ILE A 126 -6.81 12.23 -8.75
C ILE A 126 -7.22 13.05 -7.51
N PRO A 127 -8.50 13.36 -7.25
CA PRO A 127 -8.86 14.16 -6.08
C PRO A 127 -8.41 13.55 -4.75
N ALA A 128 -8.54 12.22 -4.58
CA ALA A 128 -8.01 11.53 -3.41
C ALA A 128 -6.47 11.58 -3.34
N SER A 129 -5.78 11.49 -4.48
CA SER A 129 -4.31 11.66 -4.53
C SER A 129 -3.88 13.06 -4.12
N ILE A 130 -4.61 14.10 -4.54
CA ILE A 130 -4.36 15.50 -4.14
C ILE A 130 -4.64 15.67 -2.65
N ALA A 131 -5.73 15.11 -2.13
CA ALA A 131 -6.04 15.17 -0.70
C ALA A 131 -4.91 14.54 0.14
N LEU A 132 -4.43 13.36 -0.28
CA LEU A 132 -3.29 12.69 0.34
C LEU A 132 -2.01 13.55 0.24
N ALA A 133 -1.77 14.17 -0.91
CA ALA A 133 -0.63 15.06 -1.12
C ALA A 133 -0.60 16.22 -0.12
N ILE A 134 -1.72 16.94 -0.03
CA ILE A 134 -1.87 18.09 0.86
C ILE A 134 -1.69 17.64 2.31
N SER A 135 -2.32 16.54 2.73
CA SER A 135 -2.16 16.03 4.11
C SER A 135 -0.73 15.65 4.46
N ILE A 136 0.02 15.04 3.53
CA ILE A 136 1.44 14.72 3.76
C ILE A 136 2.28 16.01 3.87
N ILE A 137 2.03 17.00 3.01
CA ILE A 137 2.73 18.29 3.07
C ILE A 137 2.43 19.00 4.39
N LEU A 138 1.17 19.04 4.83
CA LEU A 138 0.79 19.67 6.10
C LEU A 138 1.42 18.98 7.31
N TRP A 139 1.51 17.66 7.28
CA TRP A 139 2.18 16.89 8.32
C TRP A 139 3.68 17.19 8.37
N ASN A 140 4.35 17.20 7.22
CA ASN A 140 5.76 17.58 7.10
C ASN A 140 6.03 19.00 7.62
N LEU A 141 5.26 19.99 7.17
CA LEU A 141 5.43 21.40 7.58
C LEU A 141 5.20 21.64 9.07
N SER A 142 4.52 20.72 9.76
CA SER A 142 4.24 20.81 11.20
C SER A 142 5.19 19.94 12.04
N GLY A 143 6.15 19.28 11.39
CA GLY A 143 7.00 18.26 11.98
C GLY A 143 8.23 18.78 12.70
N SER A 144 8.82 17.89 13.52
CA SER A 144 10.08 18.15 14.25
C SER A 144 11.24 17.24 13.85
N GLY A 145 11.16 16.59 12.67
CA GLY A 145 12.21 15.74 12.13
C GLY A 145 11.97 14.23 12.31
N VAL A 146 12.94 13.42 11.88
CA VAL A 146 12.87 11.95 11.93
C VAL A 146 13.36 11.45 13.29
N LEU A 147 12.69 10.44 13.84
CA LEU A 147 13.05 9.83 15.11
C LEU A 147 12.84 8.32 15.11
N ILE A 148 13.60 7.62 15.95
CA ILE A 148 13.45 6.20 16.23
C ILE A 148 12.98 6.04 17.68
N THR A 149 11.88 5.31 17.89
CA THR A 149 11.36 5.07 19.23
C THR A 149 12.14 3.98 19.96
N ALA A 150 11.92 3.81 21.26
CA ALA A 150 12.49 2.71 22.04
C ALA A 150 12.07 1.32 21.51
N ASN A 151 10.98 1.23 20.74
CA ASN A 151 10.51 0.00 20.09
C ASN A 151 11.07 -0.20 18.68
N ASN A 152 12.11 0.56 18.30
CA ASN A 152 12.73 0.54 16.98
C ASN A 152 11.76 0.92 15.83
N GLU A 153 10.79 1.78 16.13
CA GLU A 153 9.81 2.28 15.17
C GLU A 153 10.32 3.54 14.53
N ILE A 154 10.17 3.66 13.21
CA ILE A 154 10.57 4.87 12.48
C ILE A 154 9.38 5.81 12.41
N GLN A 155 9.55 6.99 13.01
CA GLN A 155 8.57 8.06 13.00
C GLN A 155 9.11 9.23 12.20
N PHE A 156 8.23 9.81 11.40
CA PHE A 156 8.56 10.92 10.50
C PHE A 156 7.99 12.19 11.09
N TRP A 157 8.71 13.31 10.97
CA TRP A 157 8.18 14.62 11.32
C TRP A 157 7.62 14.69 12.75
N GLY A 158 8.32 14.10 13.71
CA GLY A 158 7.99 14.17 15.13
C GLY A 158 7.01 13.11 15.64
N GLY A 159 6.52 12.20 14.80
CA GLY A 159 5.59 11.18 15.28
C GLY A 159 5.13 10.13 14.26
N ASN A 160 4.16 9.32 14.67
CA ASN A 160 3.40 8.48 13.74
C ASN A 160 2.53 9.37 12.83
N ALA A 161 2.16 8.85 11.65
CA ALA A 161 1.25 9.56 10.74
C ALA A 161 -0.07 9.89 11.48
N PRO A 162 -0.56 11.14 11.44
CA PRO A 162 -1.82 11.49 12.09
C PRO A 162 -3.00 10.67 11.59
N LYS A 163 -3.98 10.37 12.46
CA LYS A 163 -5.11 9.50 12.11
C LYS A 163 -5.92 9.97 10.90
N HIS A 164 -6.09 11.29 10.72
CA HIS A 164 -6.76 11.82 9.53
C HIS A 164 -6.01 11.49 8.24
N LEU A 165 -4.67 11.55 8.26
CA LEU A 165 -3.82 11.20 7.12
C LEU A 165 -3.87 9.69 6.83
N GLN A 166 -3.86 8.84 7.87
CA GLN A 166 -4.04 7.39 7.71
C GLN A 166 -5.39 7.04 7.06
N LEU A 167 -6.47 7.75 7.42
CA LEU A 167 -7.79 7.56 6.81
C LEU A 167 -7.86 8.06 5.36
N ILE A 168 -7.28 9.23 5.06
CA ILE A 168 -7.19 9.72 3.67
C ILE A 168 -6.39 8.73 2.81
N TYR A 169 -5.28 8.20 3.33
CA TYR A 169 -4.52 7.16 2.66
C TYR A 169 -5.37 5.92 2.39
N PHE A 170 -6.19 5.49 3.35
CA PHE A 170 -7.09 4.33 3.16
C PHE A 170 -8.08 4.55 2.02
N LEU A 171 -8.73 5.72 1.98
CA LEU A 171 -9.68 6.08 0.93
C LEU A 171 -9.00 6.15 -0.44
N TRP A 172 -7.80 6.73 -0.49
CA TRP A 172 -6.96 6.72 -1.67
C TRP A 172 -6.61 5.29 -2.13
N LEU A 173 -6.21 4.42 -1.19
CA LEU A 173 -5.86 3.01 -1.48
C LEU A 173 -7.06 2.25 -2.05
N LEU A 174 -8.26 2.43 -1.47
CA LEU A 174 -9.49 1.83 -1.99
C LEU A 174 -9.79 2.32 -3.41
N ASN A 175 -9.55 3.60 -3.69
CA ASN A 175 -9.74 4.18 -5.02
C ASN A 175 -8.80 3.52 -6.04
N ILE A 176 -7.51 3.36 -5.68
CA ILE A 176 -6.55 2.63 -6.52
C ILE A 176 -7.00 1.18 -6.76
N LEU A 177 -7.32 0.44 -5.69
CA LEU A 177 -7.60 -0.99 -5.78
C LEU A 177 -8.92 -1.33 -6.49
N LEU A 178 -9.98 -0.54 -6.26
CA LEU A 178 -11.32 -0.85 -6.73
C LEU A 178 -11.73 -0.06 -7.98
N VAL A 179 -11.09 1.08 -8.26
CA VAL A 179 -11.44 1.95 -9.41
C VAL A 179 -10.35 1.89 -10.48
N GLU A 180 -9.10 2.22 -10.14
CA GLU A 180 -7.98 2.21 -11.11
C GLU A 180 -7.63 0.78 -11.54
N TYR A 181 -7.52 -0.14 -10.58
CA TYR A 181 -7.21 -1.54 -10.83
C TYR A 181 -8.45 -2.43 -10.96
N ARG A 182 -9.60 -1.86 -11.33
CA ARG A 182 -10.85 -2.62 -11.52
C ARG A 182 -10.75 -3.77 -12.53
N ALA A 183 -9.79 -3.72 -13.46
CA ALA A 183 -9.53 -4.82 -14.40
C ALA A 183 -9.10 -6.11 -13.69
N LEU A 184 -8.61 -6.00 -12.45
CA LEU A 184 -8.29 -7.13 -11.58
C LEU A 184 -9.53 -7.77 -10.94
N LEU A 185 -10.70 -7.12 -10.97
CA LEU A 185 -11.94 -7.73 -10.49
C LEU A 185 -12.38 -8.85 -11.46
N PRO A 186 -13.01 -9.92 -10.95
CA PRO A 186 -13.56 -10.10 -9.60
C PRO A 186 -12.54 -10.72 -8.62
N LYS A 187 -11.30 -10.93 -9.06
CA LYS A 187 -10.21 -11.48 -8.25
C LYS A 187 -9.82 -10.48 -7.17
N LEU A 188 -9.76 -10.95 -5.93
CA LEU A 188 -9.55 -10.11 -4.76
C LEU A 188 -8.16 -10.26 -4.15
N THR A 189 -7.30 -11.14 -4.66
CA THR A 189 -5.96 -11.38 -4.08
C THR A 189 -5.16 -10.10 -3.83
N VAL A 190 -5.08 -9.21 -4.83
CA VAL A 190 -4.40 -7.90 -4.68
C VAL A 190 -5.09 -7.01 -3.67
N VAL A 191 -6.43 -6.94 -3.70
CA VAL A 191 -7.22 -6.15 -2.75
C VAL A 191 -6.97 -6.63 -1.32
N LEU A 192 -7.16 -7.92 -1.07
CA LEU A 192 -7.01 -8.53 0.25
C LEU A 192 -5.59 -8.38 0.80
N ALA A 193 -4.57 -8.57 -0.05
CA ALA A 193 -3.18 -8.40 0.36
C ALA A 193 -2.88 -6.96 0.83
N HIS A 194 -3.30 -5.96 0.05
CA HIS A 194 -3.05 -4.56 0.41
C HIS A 194 -3.94 -4.05 1.54
N ILE A 195 -5.15 -4.57 1.71
CA ILE A 195 -5.99 -4.28 2.88
C ILE A 195 -5.37 -4.90 4.14
N ALA A 196 -4.84 -6.12 4.07
CA ALA A 196 -4.11 -6.73 5.17
C ALA A 196 -2.88 -5.89 5.57
N SER A 197 -2.07 -5.49 4.60
CA SER A 197 -0.93 -4.57 4.79
C SER A 197 -1.36 -3.23 5.42
N PHE A 198 -2.45 -2.63 4.95
CA PHE A 198 -3.00 -1.41 5.55
C PHE A 198 -3.40 -1.61 7.00
N ILE A 199 -4.15 -2.68 7.33
CA ILE A 199 -4.60 -2.92 8.71
C ILE A 199 -3.40 -3.11 9.64
N VAL A 200 -2.37 -3.85 9.22
CA VAL A 200 -1.13 -4.00 10.00
C VAL A 200 -0.46 -2.64 10.22
N ALA A 201 -0.33 -1.83 9.17
CA ALA A 201 0.27 -0.49 9.28
C ALA A 201 -0.57 0.47 10.14
N TYR A 202 -1.90 0.44 10.03
CA TYR A 202 -2.82 1.30 10.78
C TYR A 202 -2.75 1.06 12.30
N ASN A 203 -2.50 -0.19 12.68
CA ASN A 203 -2.30 -0.61 14.08
C ASN A 203 -0.83 -0.56 14.50
N SER A 204 0.06 -0.02 13.66
CA SER A 204 1.46 0.22 14.00
C SER A 204 1.67 1.68 14.41
N GLU A 205 2.63 1.92 15.30
CA GLU A 205 3.09 3.27 15.62
C GLU A 205 4.11 3.85 14.62
N GLU A 206 4.16 3.27 13.41
CA GLU A 206 5.05 3.65 12.30
C GLU A 206 4.37 3.45 10.92
N PHE A 207 3.18 4.04 10.77
CA PHE A 207 2.25 3.76 9.67
C PHE A 207 2.91 3.68 8.28
N PHE A 208 3.63 4.73 7.85
CA PHE A 208 4.21 4.74 6.50
C PHE A 208 5.37 3.77 6.35
N HIS A 209 6.20 3.58 7.38
CA HIS A 209 7.28 2.60 7.34
C HIS A 209 6.70 1.19 7.21
N ALA A 210 5.80 0.81 8.11
CA ALA A 210 5.13 -0.49 8.05
C ALA A 210 4.38 -0.71 6.72
N ARG A 211 3.71 0.32 6.20
CA ARG A 211 2.93 0.23 4.96
C ARG A 211 3.82 0.03 3.74
N ILE A 212 4.90 0.80 3.60
CA ILE A 212 5.81 0.72 2.45
C ILE A 212 6.66 -0.55 2.53
N LEU A 213 7.15 -0.91 3.72
CA LEU A 213 7.84 -2.17 3.94
C LEU A 213 6.97 -3.35 3.49
N THR A 214 5.75 -3.48 4.01
CA THR A 214 4.87 -4.58 3.62
C THR A 214 4.42 -4.50 2.15
N ALA A 215 4.23 -3.30 1.57
CA ALA A 215 3.95 -3.15 0.14
C ALA A 215 5.05 -3.77 -0.73
N SER A 216 6.31 -3.50 -0.40
CA SER A 216 7.46 -3.94 -1.18
C SER A 216 7.55 -5.46 -1.21
N HIS A 217 7.30 -6.10 -0.07
CA HIS A 217 7.23 -7.55 0.04
C HIS A 217 6.08 -8.13 -0.77
N LEU A 218 4.90 -7.49 -0.75
CA LEU A 218 3.76 -7.93 -1.57
C LEU A 218 4.08 -7.84 -3.07
N PHE A 219 4.81 -6.81 -3.52
CA PHE A 219 5.30 -6.75 -4.91
C PHE A 219 6.29 -7.86 -5.24
N VAL A 220 7.24 -8.16 -4.35
CA VAL A 220 8.17 -9.29 -4.50
C VAL A 220 7.40 -10.60 -4.62
N LEU A 221 6.47 -10.87 -3.70
CA LEU A 221 5.63 -12.08 -3.73
C LEU A 221 4.79 -12.16 -5.01
N ASN A 222 4.28 -11.03 -5.49
CA ASN A 222 3.53 -11.00 -6.74
C ASN A 222 4.43 -11.23 -7.96
N CYS A 223 5.72 -10.85 -7.94
CA CYS A 223 6.67 -11.22 -8.99
C CYS A 223 6.98 -12.73 -9.00
N ILE A 224 6.94 -13.39 -7.85
CA ILE A 224 7.24 -14.83 -7.71
C ILE A 224 6.01 -15.67 -8.05
N PHE A 225 4.88 -15.37 -7.40
CA PHE A 225 3.66 -16.18 -7.49
C PHE A 225 2.67 -15.68 -8.55
N VAL A 226 2.76 -14.40 -8.95
CA VAL A 226 1.83 -13.78 -9.89
C VAL A 226 0.38 -13.89 -9.45
N TYR A 227 0.13 -13.71 -8.14
CA TYR A 227 -1.21 -13.82 -7.57
C TYR A 227 -2.18 -12.75 -8.09
N LYS A 228 -1.70 -11.70 -8.76
CA LYS A 228 -2.52 -10.74 -9.51
C LYS A 228 -3.23 -11.34 -10.74
N ASN A 229 -2.75 -12.48 -11.25
CA ASN A 229 -3.32 -13.10 -12.45
C ASN A 229 -4.73 -13.63 -12.15
N GLN A 230 -5.69 -13.35 -13.03
CA GLN A 230 -7.07 -13.82 -12.94
C GLN A 230 -7.19 -15.35 -12.80
N HIS A 231 -6.23 -16.07 -13.36
CA HIS A 231 -6.22 -17.53 -13.37
C HIS A 231 -5.42 -18.15 -12.22
N TRP A 232 -4.71 -17.35 -11.42
CA TRP A 232 -3.88 -17.86 -10.32
C TRP A 232 -4.74 -18.54 -9.25
N GLY A 233 -4.45 -19.80 -8.89
CA GLY A 233 -5.26 -20.58 -7.95
C GLY A 233 -6.67 -20.94 -8.47
N GLY A 234 -6.96 -20.70 -9.76
CA GLY A 234 -8.26 -20.90 -10.37
C GLY A 234 -9.16 -19.65 -10.35
N THR A 235 -10.10 -19.58 -11.29
CA THR A 235 -10.95 -18.40 -11.53
C THR A 235 -11.89 -18.06 -10.38
N SER A 236 -12.23 -19.05 -9.53
CA SER A 236 -13.11 -18.86 -8.38
C SER A 236 -12.37 -18.62 -7.05
N TYR A 237 -11.04 -18.81 -7.02
CA TYR A 237 -10.24 -18.62 -5.81
C TYR A 237 -10.17 -17.15 -5.43
N ALA A 238 -10.43 -16.82 -4.16
CA ALA A 238 -10.39 -15.46 -3.62
C ALA A 238 -11.08 -14.45 -4.55
N SER A 239 -12.37 -14.65 -4.81
CA SER A 239 -13.14 -13.85 -5.77
C SER A 239 -14.55 -13.57 -5.28
N ILE A 240 -15.12 -12.44 -5.70
CA ILE A 240 -16.53 -12.12 -5.48
C ILE A 240 -17.16 -11.81 -6.84
N SER A 241 -18.02 -12.72 -7.31
CA SER A 241 -18.63 -12.60 -8.65
C SER A 241 -19.46 -11.34 -8.85
N TYR A 242 -20.03 -10.77 -7.78
CA TYR A 242 -20.77 -9.51 -7.87
C TYR A 242 -19.87 -8.34 -8.31
N LEU A 243 -18.58 -8.39 -7.99
CA LEU A 243 -17.61 -7.35 -8.39
C LEU A 243 -17.27 -7.40 -9.89
N GLU A 244 -17.68 -8.45 -10.61
CA GLU A 244 -17.63 -8.44 -12.08
C GLU A 244 -18.46 -7.27 -12.65
N LYS A 245 -19.58 -6.91 -11.98
CA LYS A 245 -20.39 -5.76 -12.37
C LYS A 245 -19.63 -4.44 -12.26
N PHE A 246 -18.74 -4.30 -11.28
CA PHE A 246 -17.89 -3.10 -11.12
C PHE A 246 -16.86 -2.97 -12.24
N LYS A 247 -16.38 -4.11 -12.76
CA LYS A 247 -15.47 -4.13 -13.92
C LYS A 247 -16.18 -3.74 -15.21
N GLN A 248 -17.42 -4.20 -15.41
CA GLN A 248 -18.15 -4.08 -16.67
C GLN A 248 -18.97 -2.79 -16.79
N ASN A 249 -19.48 -2.22 -15.69
CA ASN A 249 -20.37 -1.07 -15.73
C ASN A 249 -19.72 0.18 -15.10
N SER A 250 -19.62 1.23 -15.92
CA SER A 250 -18.91 2.45 -15.55
C SER A 250 -19.55 3.27 -14.44
N THR A 251 -20.87 3.17 -14.30
CA THR A 251 -21.61 3.89 -13.26
C THR A 251 -21.20 3.45 -11.87
N TYR A 252 -20.93 2.15 -11.65
CA TYR A 252 -20.58 1.63 -10.33
C TYR A 252 -19.22 2.11 -9.85
N TYR A 253 -18.16 1.96 -10.67
CA TYR A 253 -16.84 2.41 -10.24
C TYR A 253 -16.76 3.95 -10.16
N MET A 254 -17.51 4.66 -11.02
CA MET A 254 -17.54 6.12 -10.98
C MET A 254 -18.25 6.63 -9.72
N GLY A 255 -19.40 6.03 -9.37
CA GLY A 255 -20.11 6.32 -8.13
C GLY A 255 -19.25 6.03 -6.89
N LEU A 256 -18.59 4.87 -6.85
CA LEU A 256 -17.65 4.54 -5.78
C LEU A 256 -16.50 5.55 -5.69
N SER A 257 -15.91 5.92 -6.82
CA SER A 257 -14.82 6.91 -6.86
C SER A 257 -15.26 8.27 -6.33
N ILE A 258 -16.48 8.72 -6.67
CA ILE A 258 -17.05 9.98 -6.17
C ILE A 258 -17.18 9.93 -4.65
N ILE A 259 -17.75 8.85 -4.11
CA ILE A 259 -17.92 8.67 -2.65
C ILE A 259 -16.56 8.71 -1.95
N LEU A 260 -15.58 7.95 -2.45
CA LEU A 260 -14.23 7.90 -1.85
C LEU A 260 -13.53 9.28 -1.89
N ASN A 261 -13.68 10.02 -3.00
CA ASN A 261 -13.10 11.36 -3.12
C ASN A 261 -13.77 12.37 -2.18
N ILE A 262 -15.10 12.38 -2.10
CA ILE A 262 -15.83 13.28 -1.22
C ILE A 262 -15.39 13.03 0.22
N LEU A 263 -15.36 11.77 0.66
CA LEU A 263 -14.90 11.42 2.01
C LEU A 263 -13.46 11.88 2.27
N ALA A 264 -12.54 11.66 1.33
CA ALA A 264 -11.14 12.05 1.50
C ALA A 264 -10.99 13.58 1.61
N LEU A 265 -11.69 14.33 0.76
CA LEU A 265 -11.70 15.79 0.78
C LEU A 265 -12.38 16.34 2.03
N SER A 266 -13.49 15.75 2.46
CA SER A 266 -14.18 16.15 3.69
C SER A 266 -13.27 15.98 4.91
N ILE A 267 -12.55 14.87 5.04
CA ILE A 267 -11.59 14.67 6.13
C ILE A 267 -10.49 15.74 6.10
N LEU A 268 -9.95 16.04 4.92
CA LEU A 268 -8.94 17.09 4.76
C LEU A 268 -9.48 18.47 5.16
N VAL A 269 -10.68 18.84 4.69
CA VAL A 269 -11.31 20.13 5.01
C VAL A 269 -11.60 20.25 6.50
N ILE A 270 -12.13 19.21 7.14
CA ILE A 270 -12.35 19.18 8.59
C ILE A 270 -11.03 19.39 9.34
N HIS A 271 -9.96 18.72 8.92
CA HIS A 271 -8.64 18.90 9.52
C HIS A 271 -8.12 20.34 9.36
N LEU A 272 -8.26 20.92 8.17
CA LEU A 272 -7.87 22.31 7.91
C LEU A 272 -8.64 23.29 8.79
N ILE A 273 -9.97 23.15 8.85
CA ILE A 273 -10.83 24.01 9.69
C ILE A 273 -10.39 23.91 11.16
N HIS A 274 -10.17 22.70 11.67
CA HIS A 274 -9.73 22.52 13.04
C HIS A 274 -8.38 23.21 13.31
N LYS A 275 -7.43 23.08 12.39
CA LYS A 275 -6.10 23.71 12.50
C LYS A 275 -6.13 25.24 12.42
N PHE A 276 -7.08 25.83 11.69
CA PHE A 276 -7.24 27.30 11.61
C PHE A 276 -8.00 27.89 12.80
N LEU A 277 -8.80 27.09 13.51
CA LEU A 277 -9.59 27.51 14.68
C LEU A 277 -8.88 27.27 16.02
N SER A 278 -7.81 26.46 16.03
CA SER A 278 -6.94 26.21 17.19
C SER A 278 -5.77 27.19 17.23
#